data_AF-F3UNP7-F1
#
_entry.id   AF-F3UNP7-F1
#
_cell.length_a   1.000
_cell.length_b   1.000
_cell.length_c   1.000
_cell.angle_alpha   90.00
_cell.angle_beta   90.00
_cell.angle_gamma   90.00
#
_symmetry.space_group_name_H-M   'P 1'
#
loop_
_entity.id
_entity.type
_entity.pdbx_description
1 polymer ?
#
loop_
_entity_poly.entity_id
_entity_poly.type
_entity_poly.pdbx_seq_one_letter_code
_entity_poly.pdbx_strand_id
1 'polypeptide(L)'
;MSQFQSTEELASSIATGIGNAASSIKSVGEVTMDASSKYPGNTTAGERIPKEAESASSISVVLSDFVSLIQSTAAEFVAMDNQIASEIQENTSVLPATSAVPATDSGSYAGGDEIAFEPNASLFSEAE
;
A
#
# COMPACT_ATOMS: atom_id res chain seq x y z
N MET A 1 0.08 -5.51 -18.82
CA MET A 1 0.80 -5.83 -17.57
C MET A 1 0.03 -5.18 -16.44
N SER A 2 -0.58 -5.99 -15.58
CA SER A 2 -1.54 -5.53 -14.56
C SER A 2 -0.80 -4.74 -13.48
N GLN A 3 -1.29 -3.54 -13.18
CA GLN A 3 -0.90 -2.70 -12.05
C GLN A 3 -1.22 -3.43 -10.73
N PHE A 4 -0.26 -4.18 -10.20
CA PHE A 4 -0.22 -4.45 -8.77
C PHE A 4 0.48 -3.26 -8.10
N GLN A 5 -0.11 -2.06 -8.27
CA GLN A 5 0.35 -0.90 -7.54
C GLN A 5 -0.12 -1.04 -6.09
N SER A 6 0.71 -1.68 -5.26
CA SER A 6 0.77 -1.28 -3.87
C SER A 6 0.90 0.24 -3.88
N THR A 7 -0.04 0.94 -3.24
CA THR A 7 -0.08 2.40 -3.24
C THR A 7 0.98 2.95 -2.29
N GLU A 8 2.24 2.55 -2.47
CA GLU A 8 3.39 3.01 -1.70
C GLU A 8 3.41 4.54 -1.65
N GLU A 9 3.13 5.19 -2.78
CA GLU A 9 2.99 6.64 -2.87
C GLU A 9 1.88 7.20 -1.95
N LEU A 10 0.73 6.51 -1.86
CA LEU A 10 -0.36 6.91 -0.96
C LEU A 10 0.04 6.69 0.51
N ALA A 11 0.62 5.54 0.84
CA ALA A 11 1.09 5.23 2.19
C ALA A 11 2.16 6.23 2.65
N SER A 12 3.12 6.54 1.78
CA SER A 12 4.17 7.54 2.00
C SER A 12 3.59 8.95 2.15
N SER A 13 2.60 9.32 1.32
CA SER A 13 1.91 10.60 1.42
C SER A 13 1.17 10.75 2.75
N ILE A 14 0.44 9.71 3.18
CA ILE A 14 -0.28 9.70 4.46
C ILE A 14 0.71 9.75 5.63
N ALA A 15 1.77 8.93 5.59
CA ALA A 15 2.81 8.88 6.62
C ALA A 15 3.51 10.24 6.78
N THR A 16 3.82 10.91 5.66
CA THR A 16 4.36 12.27 5.65
C THR A 16 3.39 13.28 6.29
N GLY A 17 2.10 13.19 5.95
CA GLY A 17 1.05 14.00 6.56
C GLY A 17 0.97 13.84 8.08
N ILE A 18 1.03 12.59 8.57
CA ILE A 18 1.04 12.27 9.99
C ILE A 18 2.31 12.83 10.66
N GLY A 19 3.49 12.64 10.06
CA GLY A 19 4.76 13.14 10.62
C GLY A 19 4.78 14.66 10.76
N ASN A 20 4.22 15.38 9.80
CA ASN A 20 4.08 16.84 9.85
C ASN A 20 3.10 17.28 10.95
N ALA A 21 1.97 16.58 11.10
CA ALA A 21 1.01 16.85 12.17
C ALA A 21 1.61 16.56 13.56
N ALA A 22 2.35 15.46 13.70
CA ALA A 22 3.04 15.09 14.95
C ALA A 22 4.07 16.14 15.36
N SER A 23 4.86 16.64 14.41
CA SER A 23 5.82 17.72 14.65
C SER A 23 5.14 19.00 15.12
N SER A 24 3.92 19.26 14.64
CA SER A 24 3.13 20.43 15.03
C SER A 24 2.67 20.36 16.50
N ILE A 25 2.34 19.17 17.01
CA ILE A 25 1.91 18.95 18.42
C ILE A 25 2.99 19.41 19.40
N LYS A 26 4.26 19.10 19.11
CA LYS A 26 5.40 19.53 19.94
C LYS A 26 5.70 21.03 19.82
N SER A 27 5.30 21.65 18.70
CA SER A 27 5.63 23.04 18.38
C SER A 27 4.62 24.07 18.90
N VAL A 28 3.47 23.64 19.45
CA VAL A 28 2.48 24.57 20.02
C VAL A 28 3.07 25.20 21.28
N GLY A 29 3.80 26.30 21.07
CA GLY A 29 4.30 27.28 22.05
C GLY A 29 4.70 26.75 23.42
N GLU A 30 6.00 26.78 23.73
CA GLU A 30 6.48 26.52 25.09
C GLU A 30 5.91 27.59 26.04
N VAL A 31 5.00 27.17 26.92
CA VAL A 31 4.39 28.06 27.92
C VAL A 31 5.38 28.23 29.06
N THR A 32 5.84 29.46 29.27
CA THR A 32 6.73 29.77 30.39
C THR A 32 5.93 29.94 31.68
N MET A 33 6.36 29.27 32.76
CA MET A 33 5.76 29.43 34.08
C MET A 33 6.01 30.83 34.67
N ASP A 34 5.00 31.38 35.33
CA ASP A 34 5.15 32.59 36.14
C ASP A 34 5.71 32.22 37.52
N ALA A 35 6.93 32.65 37.82
CA ALA A 35 7.62 32.37 39.08
C ALA A 35 7.15 33.25 40.26
N SER A 36 6.34 34.28 40.02
CA SER A 36 6.14 35.39 40.97
C SER A 36 4.72 35.56 41.48
N SER A 37 3.71 35.18 40.68
CA SER A 37 2.31 35.36 41.07
C SER A 37 1.87 34.41 42.19
N LYS A 38 1.07 34.95 43.12
CA LYS A 38 0.39 34.17 44.19
C LYS A 38 -1.08 33.86 43.89
N TYR A 39 -1.51 34.04 42.64
CA TYR A 39 -2.86 33.66 42.24
C TYR A 39 -3.03 32.14 42.35
N PRO A 40 -4.19 31.63 42.83
CA PRO A 40 -4.44 30.19 42.95
C PRO A 40 -4.20 29.41 41.64
N GLY A 41 -4.44 30.05 40.49
CA GLY A 41 -4.18 29.45 39.18
C GLY A 41 -2.71 29.18 38.88
N ASN A 42 -1.76 29.84 39.55
CA ASN A 42 -0.32 29.65 39.30
C ASN A 42 0.15 28.26 39.76
N THR A 43 -0.34 27.78 40.91
CA THR A 43 -0.06 26.41 41.37
C THR A 43 -0.60 25.38 40.38
N THR A 44 -1.81 25.59 39.87
CA THR A 44 -2.40 24.70 38.85
C THR A 44 -1.60 24.73 37.56
N ALA A 45 -1.21 25.91 37.07
CA ALA A 45 -0.39 26.05 35.87
C ALA A 45 0.98 25.36 36.04
N GLY A 46 1.62 25.52 37.19
CA GLY A 46 2.90 24.88 37.50
C GLY A 46 2.85 23.36 37.53
N GLU A 47 1.68 22.77 37.83
CA GLU A 47 1.46 21.32 37.74
C GLU A 47 1.09 20.86 36.32
N ARG A 48 0.27 21.64 35.60
CA ARG A 48 -0.31 21.22 34.31
C ARG A 48 0.63 21.43 33.12
N ILE A 49 1.34 22.55 33.06
CA ILE A 49 2.24 22.88 31.94
C ILE A 49 3.28 21.77 31.70
N PRO A 50 4.01 21.27 32.73
CA PRO A 50 4.97 20.20 32.53
C PRO A 50 4.32 18.88 32.07
N LYS A 51 3.15 18.54 32.62
CA LYS A 51 2.40 17.32 32.25
C LYS A 51 1.89 17.37 30.81
N GLU A 52 1.46 18.53 30.35
CA GLU A 52 1.04 18.75 28.96
C GLU A 52 2.23 18.65 28.01
N ALA A 53 3.39 19.23 28.37
CA ALA A 53 4.62 19.10 27.58
C ALA A 53 5.09 17.64 27.49
N GLU A 54 5.04 16.89 28.59
CA GLU A 54 5.36 15.46 28.62
C GLU A 54 4.38 14.66 27.75
N SER A 55 3.09 14.95 27.85
CA SER A 55 2.04 14.29 27.04
C SER A 55 2.22 14.57 25.55
N ALA A 56 2.48 15.83 25.17
CA ALA A 56 2.74 16.23 23.80
C ALA A 56 3.99 15.53 23.23
N SER A 57 5.05 15.42 24.03
CA SER A 57 6.26 14.68 23.65
C SER A 57 5.97 13.19 23.45
N SER A 58 5.24 12.57 24.37
CA SER A 58 4.86 11.14 24.28
C SER A 58 4.04 10.85 23.03
N ILE A 59 3.01 11.67 22.76
CA ILE A 59 2.18 11.56 21.56
C ILE A 59 3.02 11.71 20.28
N SER A 60 3.92 12.72 20.24
CA SER A 60 4.78 12.94 19.09
C SER A 60 5.70 11.75 18.80
N VAL A 61 6.22 11.08 19.84
CA VAL A 61 7.07 9.89 19.68
C VAL A 61 6.26 8.73 19.09
N VAL A 62 5.10 8.42 19.68
CA VAL A 62 4.23 7.34 19.19
C VAL A 62 3.82 7.56 17.74
N LEU A 63 3.50 8.79 17.35
CA LEU A 63 3.15 9.11 15.97
C LEU A 63 4.34 8.96 15.02
N SER A 64 5.56 9.31 15.46
CA SER A 64 6.78 9.10 14.67
C SER A 64 7.08 7.61 14.45
N ASP A 65 6.89 6.79 15.49
CA ASP A 65 7.05 5.33 15.39
C ASP A 65 6.01 4.74 14.43
N PHE A 66 4.76 5.21 14.52
CA PHE A 66 3.69 4.78 13.62
C PHE A 66 3.96 5.12 12.15
N VAL A 67 4.50 6.32 11.87
CA VAL A 67 4.94 6.72 10.53
C VAL A 67 6.00 5.77 9.99
N SER A 68 6.96 5.38 10.83
CA SER A 68 8.02 4.44 10.46
C SER A 68 7.47 3.04 10.15
N LEU A 69 6.47 2.59 10.92
CA LEU A 69 5.77 1.33 10.66
C LEU A 69 5.04 1.35 9.32
N ILE A 70 4.31 2.42 8.99
CA ILE A 70 3.61 2.55 7.70
C ILE A 70 4.60 2.42 6.54
N GLN A 71 5.72 3.14 6.62
CA GLN A 71 6.74 3.13 5.57
C GLN A 71 7.37 1.74 5.42
N SER A 72 7.73 1.09 6.54
CA SER A 72 8.30 -0.26 6.52
C SER A 72 7.33 -1.28 5.93
N THR A 73 6.06 -1.24 6.36
CA THR A 73 5.03 -2.15 5.84
C THR A 73 4.80 -1.92 4.34
N ALA A 74 4.72 -0.66 3.88
CA ALA A 74 4.58 -0.36 2.46
C ALA A 74 5.74 -0.93 1.63
N ALA A 75 6.98 -0.78 2.10
CA ALA A 75 8.16 -1.34 1.45
C ALA A 75 8.14 -2.87 1.42
N GLU A 76 7.72 -3.53 2.51
CA GLU A 76 7.58 -4.99 2.57
C GLU A 76 6.53 -5.51 1.58
N PHE A 77 5.39 -4.83 1.44
CA PHE A 77 4.38 -5.17 0.43
C PHE A 77 4.93 -5.08 -1.00
N VAL A 78 5.68 -4.02 -1.32
CA VAL A 78 6.30 -3.87 -2.65
C VAL A 78 7.36 -4.95 -2.90
N ALA A 79 8.17 -5.28 -1.90
CA ALA A 79 9.16 -6.35 -2.01
C ALA A 79 8.49 -7.72 -2.26
N MET A 80 7.42 -8.02 -1.53
CA MET A 80 6.67 -9.26 -1.69
C MET A 80 5.98 -9.34 -3.05
N ASP A 81 5.40 -8.24 -3.54
CA ASP A 81 4.77 -8.20 -4.86
C ASP A 81 5.79 -8.45 -5.99
N ASN A 82 6.97 -7.83 -5.90
CA ASN A 82 8.06 -8.07 -6.85
C ASN A 82 8.56 -9.51 -6.79
N GLN A 83 8.64 -10.10 -5.60
CA GLN A 83 9.03 -11.51 -5.45
C GLN A 83 8.02 -12.43 -6.13
N ILE A 84 6.72 -12.24 -5.87
CA ILE A 84 5.65 -13.04 -6.49
C ILE A 84 5.66 -12.87 -8.02
N ALA A 85 5.82 -11.64 -8.52
CA ALA A 85 5.91 -11.36 -9.95
C ALA A 85 7.10 -12.11 -10.59
N SER A 86 8.25 -12.12 -9.93
CA SER A 86 9.43 -12.86 -10.38
C SER A 86 9.19 -14.38 -10.39
N GLU A 87 8.62 -14.93 -9.32
CA GLU A 87 8.30 -16.36 -9.21
C GLU A 87 7.28 -16.79 -10.28
N ILE A 88 6.28 -15.97 -10.56
CA ILE A 88 5.31 -16.23 -11.65
C ILE A 88 6.03 -16.20 -12.99
N GLN A 89 6.88 -15.20 -13.25
CA GLN A 89 7.59 -15.08 -14.52
C GLN A 89 8.53 -16.26 -14.76
N GLU A 90 9.27 -16.70 -13.74
CA GLU A 90 10.14 -17.88 -13.82
C GLU A 90 9.34 -19.15 -14.12
N ASN A 91 8.26 -19.40 -13.37
CA ASN A 91 7.43 -20.60 -13.54
C ASN A 91 6.62 -20.62 -14.85
N THR A 92 6.33 -19.46 -15.43
CA THR A 92 5.58 -19.35 -16.69
C THR A 92 6.48 -19.23 -17.92
N SER A 93 7.77 -18.90 -17.76
CA SER A 93 8.72 -18.74 -18.87
C SER A 93 8.97 -20.01 -19.69
N VAL A 94 8.70 -21.19 -19.12
CA VAL A 94 8.85 -22.50 -19.78
C VAL A 94 7.53 -23.04 -20.34
N LEU A 95 6.41 -22.38 -20.07
CA LEU A 95 5.13 -22.77 -20.63
C LEU A 95 5.09 -22.39 -22.12
N PRO A 96 4.64 -23.30 -23.00
CA PRO A 96 4.43 -22.95 -24.40
C PRO A 96 3.40 -21.84 -24.49
N ALA A 97 3.63 -20.85 -25.36
CA ALA A 97 2.66 -19.80 -25.61
C ALA A 97 1.34 -20.43 -26.08
N THR A 98 0.31 -20.41 -25.23
CA THR A 98 -1.04 -20.81 -25.62
C THR A 98 -1.66 -19.67 -26.40
N SER A 99 -1.26 -19.56 -27.66
CA SER A 99 -1.85 -18.67 -28.66
C SER A 99 -3.31 -19.11 -28.93
N ALA A 100 -4.23 -18.77 -28.03
CA ALA A 100 -5.67 -18.79 -28.33
C ALA A 100 -6.06 -17.66 -29.30
N VAL A 101 -5.17 -16.69 -29.52
CA VAL A 101 -5.33 -15.64 -30.52
C VAL A 101 -4.29 -15.89 -31.62
N PRO A 102 -4.68 -16.34 -32.82
CA PRO A 102 -3.73 -16.55 -33.89
C PRO A 102 -2.98 -15.24 -34.16
N ALA A 103 -1.66 -15.33 -34.19
CA ALA A 103 -0.79 -14.24 -34.60
C ALA A 103 -0.92 -14.03 -36.11
N THR A 104 -2.04 -13.45 -36.54
CA THR A 104 -2.09 -12.80 -37.84
C THR A 104 -1.68 -11.35 -37.63
N ASP A 105 -0.36 -11.17 -37.68
CA ASP A 105 0.21 -9.97 -38.27
C ASP A 105 -0.52 -9.68 -39.60
N SER A 106 -0.85 -8.41 -39.79
CA SER A 106 -1.27 -7.80 -41.06
C SER A 106 -2.40 -8.49 -41.83
N GLY A 107 -3.63 -8.01 -41.53
CA GLY A 107 -4.76 -7.86 -42.46
C GLY A 107 -4.67 -8.58 -43.81
N SER A 108 -5.09 -9.84 -43.84
CA SER A 108 -5.67 -10.44 -45.03
C SER A 108 -6.53 -11.63 -44.64
N TYR A 109 -7.84 -11.43 -44.73
CA TYR A 109 -8.84 -12.50 -44.78
C TYR A 109 -8.71 -13.20 -46.15
N ALA A 110 -7.68 -14.02 -46.32
CA ALA A 110 -7.57 -14.89 -47.47
C ALA A 110 -8.45 -16.12 -47.23
N GLY A 111 -9.59 -16.15 -47.91
CA GLY A 111 -10.56 -17.25 -47.83
C GLY A 111 -9.99 -18.59 -48.29
N GLY A 112 -10.57 -19.66 -47.75
CA GLY A 112 -10.34 -21.03 -48.21
C GLY A 112 -10.04 -22.01 -47.08
N ASP A 113 -11.03 -22.27 -46.23
CA ASP A 113 -11.58 -23.60 -45.92
C ASP A 113 -12.43 -23.45 -44.65
N GLU A 114 -13.73 -23.70 -44.78
CA GLU A 114 -14.61 -23.79 -43.62
C GLU A 114 -14.19 -25.00 -42.81
N ILE A 115 -13.52 -24.77 -41.68
CA ILE A 115 -13.27 -25.82 -40.69
C ILE A 115 -14.61 -26.06 -39.99
N ALA A 116 -15.47 -26.85 -40.64
CA ALA A 116 -16.71 -27.33 -40.05
C ALA A 116 -16.36 -28.08 -38.76
N PHE A 117 -16.87 -27.57 -37.63
CA PHE A 117 -16.73 -28.22 -36.35
C PHE A 117 -17.60 -29.50 -36.34
N GLU A 118 -16.96 -30.65 -36.48
CA GLU A 118 -17.58 -31.97 -36.29
C GLU A 118 -17.42 -32.38 -34.82
N PRO A 119 -18.47 -32.28 -33.97
CA PRO A 119 -18.39 -32.73 -32.59
C PRO A 119 -18.18 -34.24 -32.52
N ASN A 120 -17.33 -34.69 -31.60
CA ASN A 120 -17.04 -36.10 -31.40
C ASN A 120 -18.27 -36.87 -30.86
N ALA A 121 -19.04 -37.48 -31.77
CA ALA A 121 -20.26 -38.22 -31.47
C ALA A 121 -20.04 -39.48 -30.59
N SER A 122 -18.80 -39.97 -30.49
CA SER A 122 -18.48 -41.14 -29.64
C SER A 122 -18.62 -40.88 -28.13
N LEU A 123 -18.70 -39.62 -27.72
CA LEU A 123 -18.89 -39.24 -26.31
C LEU A 123 -20.35 -39.24 -25.86
N PHE A 124 -21.32 -39.38 -26.79
CA PHE A 124 -22.76 -39.28 -26.50
C PHE A 124 -23.56 -40.54 -26.85
N SER A 125 -22.91 -41.66 -27.20
CA SER A 125 -23.62 -42.93 -27.34
C SER A 125 -23.83 -43.54 -25.96
N GLU A 126 -24.98 -43.27 -25.37
CA GLU A 126 -25.52 -43.99 -24.21
C GLU A 126 -25.73 -45.45 -24.61
N ALA A 127 -25.10 -46.38 -23.89
CA ALA A 127 -25.33 -47.80 -24.08
C ALA A 127 -26.73 -48.16 -23.55
N GLU A 128 -27.63 -48.61 -24.41
CA GLU A 128 -28.90 -49.25 -24.01
C GLU A 128 -28.68 -50.56 -23.24
#